data_AF-A0A7V0SDZ5-F1
#
_entry.id   AF-A0A7V0SDZ5-F1
#
_cell.length_a   1.000
_cell.length_b   1.000
_cell.length_c   1.000
_cell.angle_alpha   90.00
_cell.angle_beta   90.00
_cell.angle_gamma   90.00
#
_symmetry.space_group_name_H-M   'P 1'
#
loop_
_entity.id
_entity.type
_entity.pdbx_description
1 polymer ?
#
loop_
_entity_poly.entity_id
_entity_poly.type
_entity_poly.pdbx_seq_one_letter_code
_entity_poly.pdbx_strand_id
1 'polypeptide(L)'
;MSLHVGGILMRIFGWVIIAVSVLSLSAGCAGRLTDISDGWTYYGTAHITEESPAADESAWKSVSLPQNFKNPNLKVVWIKRELPVSDVCRRGDCSVFLGKIGDIDVTSLNGTEIGRTGRLRPDYFASWNIDRYYWIPPSLLKDERNVLVVKTVAPSGVVIKGRFKVGPTRDIETHAFWKRFLAQYIPLSTGVAALLIAPFILARFLADRKNILFLYFGLTSFIWSLLSLHFFLPDFGISYYLADNLYYALLSVEVALIFFFLQNLYGIRIRFLNSLIIVLALVGVAVSLSSTPEQPISAGWRSMVVGVCALLTQIVWGTLLVGAMRKNRSEALPVMAAYVIFMICLFHDILRITNFLSDDLYWINFGYAAMIISFGVVMGQRISNVARQLRVSMDTVETKNASL
;
A
#
# COMPACT_ATOMS: atom_id res chain seq x y z
N MET A 1 11.07 -36.29 24.58
CA MET A 1 9.63 -36.20 24.25
C MET A 1 9.12 -34.78 23.96
N SER A 2 9.56 -33.73 24.69
CA SER A 2 9.08 -32.35 24.49
C SER A 2 9.47 -31.70 23.13
N LEU A 3 10.64 -31.99 22.56
CA LEU A 3 11.09 -31.44 21.27
C LEU A 3 10.30 -31.93 20.05
N HIS A 4 9.69 -33.13 20.12
CA HIS A 4 8.90 -33.69 19.01
C HIS A 4 7.49 -33.07 18.95
N VAL A 5 6.92 -32.75 20.11
CA VAL A 5 5.59 -32.14 20.25
C VAL A 5 5.60 -30.70 19.70
N GLY A 6 6.66 -29.94 19.95
CA GLY A 6 6.81 -28.57 19.42
C GLY A 6 6.87 -28.51 17.89
N GLY A 7 7.56 -29.46 17.25
CA GLY A 7 7.64 -29.55 15.79
C GLY A 7 6.31 -29.92 15.12
N ILE A 8 5.51 -30.76 15.79
CA ILE A 8 4.17 -31.17 15.33
C ILE A 8 3.19 -29.99 15.47
N LEU A 9 3.20 -29.29 16.60
CA LEU A 9 2.36 -28.10 16.80
C LEU A 9 2.67 -26.98 15.79
N MET A 10 3.96 -26.75 15.48
CA MET A 10 4.35 -25.73 14.51
C MET A 10 3.92 -26.08 13.07
N ARG A 11 3.93 -27.38 12.73
CA ARG A 11 3.39 -27.87 11.45
C ARG A 11 1.87 -27.75 11.38
N ILE A 12 1.16 -28.13 12.43
CA ILE A 12 -0.30 -27.98 12.52
C ILE A 12 -0.71 -26.51 12.38
N PHE A 13 -0.01 -25.60 13.07
CA PHE A 13 -0.25 -24.17 12.96
C PHE A 13 -0.01 -23.65 11.54
N GLY A 14 1.06 -24.11 10.87
CA GLY A 14 1.32 -23.82 9.46
C GLY A 14 0.19 -24.31 8.53
N TRP A 15 -0.31 -25.53 8.75
CA TRP A 15 -1.43 -26.07 7.97
C TRP A 15 -2.75 -25.35 8.24
N VAL A 16 -3.01 -24.91 9.47
CA VAL A 16 -4.19 -24.11 9.82
C VAL A 16 -4.13 -22.75 9.14
N ILE A 17 -2.98 -22.06 9.12
CA ILE A 17 -2.83 -20.79 8.41
C ILE A 17 -3.06 -20.97 6.91
N ILE A 18 -2.49 -22.02 6.31
CA ILE A 18 -2.67 -22.32 4.88
C ILE A 18 -4.14 -22.66 4.60
N ALA A 19 -4.76 -23.51 5.40
CA ALA A 19 -6.16 -23.89 5.24
C ALA A 19 -7.10 -22.69 5.37
N VAL A 20 -6.91 -21.84 6.39
CA VAL A 20 -7.69 -20.61 6.58
C VAL A 20 -7.47 -19.63 5.41
N SER A 21 -6.24 -19.50 4.92
CA SER A 21 -5.92 -18.65 3.76
C SER A 21 -6.59 -19.16 2.47
N VAL A 22 -6.56 -20.48 2.23
CA VAL A 22 -7.20 -21.13 1.08
C VAL A 22 -8.72 -21.07 1.17
N LEU A 23 -9.30 -21.31 2.35
CA LEU A 23 -10.74 -21.20 2.58
C LEU A 23 -11.23 -19.76 2.39
N SER A 24 -10.47 -18.76 2.86
CA SER A 24 -10.77 -17.34 2.65
C SER A 24 -10.74 -16.95 1.17
N LEU A 25 -9.79 -17.50 0.40
CA LEU A 25 -9.69 -17.28 -1.06
C LEU A 25 -10.85 -17.92 -1.84
N SER A 26 -11.40 -19.03 -1.35
CA SER A 26 -12.51 -19.75 -1.99
C SER A 26 -13.91 -19.17 -1.72
N ALA A 27 -14.06 -18.29 -0.72
CA ALA A 27 -15.34 -17.68 -0.38
C ALA A 27 -15.78 -16.56 -1.35
N GLY A 28 -14.94 -16.17 -2.30
CA GLY A 28 -15.25 -15.21 -3.35
C GLY A 28 -16.00 -15.84 -4.53
N CYS A 29 -17.15 -16.46 -4.30
CA CYS A 29 -18.01 -16.91 -5.40
C CYS A 29 -18.45 -15.69 -6.23
N ALA A 30 -18.07 -15.71 -7.51
CA ALA A 30 -18.25 -14.61 -8.46
C ALA A 30 -19.74 -14.32 -8.69
N GLY A 31 -20.20 -13.22 -8.12
CA GLY A 31 -21.45 -12.59 -8.51
C GLY A 31 -21.47 -12.20 -9.99
N ARG A 32 -22.66 -12.04 -10.57
CA ARG A 32 -22.84 -11.77 -12.00
C ARG A 32 -22.64 -10.27 -12.26
N LEU A 33 -21.38 -9.84 -12.26
CA LEU A 33 -20.98 -8.47 -12.59
C LEU A 33 -20.84 -8.30 -14.10
N THR A 34 -21.47 -7.26 -14.66
CA THR A 34 -21.33 -6.89 -16.07
C THR A 34 -20.19 -5.89 -16.20
N ASP A 35 -19.21 -6.19 -17.05
CA ASP A 35 -18.12 -5.25 -17.36
C ASP A 35 -18.65 -4.13 -18.27
N ILE A 36 -18.44 -2.89 -17.86
CA ILE A 36 -18.82 -1.70 -18.60
C ILE A 36 -17.61 -0.80 -18.89
N SER A 37 -16.40 -1.35 -19.02
CA SER A 37 -15.17 -0.57 -19.22
C SER A 37 -14.97 -0.03 -20.65
N ASP A 38 -15.67 -0.58 -21.64
CA ASP A 38 -15.60 -0.15 -23.04
C ASP A 38 -16.70 0.86 -23.42
N GLY A 39 -16.64 1.42 -24.64
CA GLY A 39 -17.73 2.27 -25.16
C GLY A 39 -17.87 3.62 -24.46
N TRP A 40 -16.83 4.10 -23.79
CA TRP A 40 -16.80 5.43 -23.19
C TRP A 40 -16.35 6.48 -24.19
N THR A 41 -16.85 7.69 -23.98
CA THR A 41 -16.31 8.90 -24.59
C THR A 41 -15.77 9.82 -23.50
N TYR A 42 -14.79 10.65 -23.80
CA TYR A 42 -14.22 11.61 -22.86
C TYR A 42 -14.07 13.01 -23.44
N TYR A 43 -14.16 13.98 -22.54
CA TYR A 43 -13.77 15.36 -22.75
C TYR A 43 -12.84 15.78 -21.61
N GLY A 44 -11.79 16.55 -21.90
CA GLY A 44 -10.82 16.97 -20.89
C GLY A 44 -10.43 18.43 -21.04
N THR A 45 -10.17 19.10 -19.92
CA THR A 45 -9.74 20.51 -19.86
C THR A 45 -8.64 20.72 -18.82
N ALA A 46 -7.91 21.82 -18.98
CA ALA A 46 -6.90 22.28 -18.02
C ALA A 46 -7.50 23.10 -16.87
N HIS A 47 -8.70 23.65 -17.04
CA HIS A 47 -9.33 24.52 -16.05
C HIS A 47 -10.21 23.71 -15.10
N ILE A 48 -10.02 23.90 -13.80
CA ILE A 48 -10.87 23.26 -12.79
C ILE A 48 -12.24 23.96 -12.80
N THR A 49 -13.23 23.33 -13.43
CA THR A 49 -14.61 23.82 -13.52
C THR A 49 -15.57 22.82 -12.90
N GLU A 50 -16.68 23.29 -12.33
CA GLU A 50 -17.71 22.41 -11.76
C GLU A 50 -18.66 21.84 -12.81
N GLU A 51 -19.06 22.68 -13.75
CA GLU A 51 -20.03 22.35 -14.78
C GLU A 51 -19.43 21.43 -15.86
N SER A 52 -20.21 20.42 -16.23
CA SER A 52 -19.98 19.70 -17.49
C SER A 52 -20.10 20.72 -18.61
N PRO A 53 -19.16 20.78 -19.56
CA PRO A 53 -19.30 21.72 -20.66
C PRO A 53 -20.60 21.40 -21.41
N ALA A 54 -21.35 22.44 -21.78
CA ALA A 54 -22.32 22.37 -22.88
C ALA A 54 -21.57 22.27 -24.23
N ALA A 55 -20.45 21.56 -24.25
CA ALA A 55 -19.62 21.41 -25.43
C ALA A 55 -20.39 20.60 -26.47
N ASP A 56 -20.29 21.07 -27.70
CA ASP A 56 -20.70 20.36 -28.90
C ASP A 56 -20.25 18.89 -28.83
N GLU A 57 -21.12 17.94 -29.19
CA GLU A 57 -20.85 16.50 -29.08
C GLU A 57 -19.59 16.09 -29.86
N SER A 58 -19.23 16.89 -30.86
CA SER A 58 -18.00 16.78 -31.67
C SER A 58 -16.69 16.83 -30.86
N ALA A 59 -16.70 17.43 -29.66
CA ALA A 59 -15.50 17.57 -28.81
C ALA A 59 -15.16 16.29 -28.02
N TRP A 60 -16.08 15.33 -27.95
CA TRP A 60 -15.90 14.09 -27.20
C TRP A 60 -15.13 13.04 -28.02
N LYS A 61 -14.18 12.37 -27.39
CA LYS A 61 -13.33 11.35 -28.04
C LYS A 61 -13.57 9.97 -27.42
N SER A 62 -13.51 8.90 -28.21
CA SER A 62 -13.63 7.55 -27.66
C SER A 62 -12.46 7.20 -26.73
N VAL A 63 -12.74 6.45 -25.67
CA VAL A 63 -11.76 5.92 -24.72
C VAL A 63 -12.21 4.55 -24.21
N SER A 64 -11.26 3.64 -24.00
CA SER A 64 -11.46 2.41 -23.23
C SER A 64 -10.79 2.55 -21.87
N LEU A 65 -11.39 1.95 -20.84
CA LEU A 65 -10.86 1.94 -19.48
C LEU A 65 -10.17 0.61 -19.17
N PRO A 66 -9.12 0.58 -18.34
CA PRO A 66 -8.49 1.71 -17.65
C PRO A 66 -7.68 2.61 -18.59
N GLN A 67 -7.58 3.90 -18.27
CA GLN A 67 -6.88 4.90 -19.08
C GLN A 67 -5.99 5.82 -18.24
N ASN A 68 -4.75 6.01 -18.70
CA ASN A 68 -3.85 7.06 -18.22
C ASN A 68 -3.81 8.21 -19.24
N PHE A 69 -4.32 9.38 -18.85
CA PHE A 69 -4.35 10.54 -19.72
C PHE A 69 -2.97 11.22 -19.70
N LYS A 70 -2.10 10.82 -20.63
CA LYS A 70 -0.69 11.26 -20.73
C LYS A 70 -0.47 12.78 -20.87
N ASN A 71 -1.52 13.58 -21.06
CA ASN A 71 -1.40 15.03 -21.14
C ASN A 71 -1.38 15.63 -19.72
N PRO A 72 -0.22 16.15 -19.24
CA PRO A 72 -0.07 16.66 -17.88
C PRO A 72 -0.88 17.95 -17.61
N ASN A 73 -1.33 18.61 -18.67
CA ASN A 73 -2.16 19.82 -18.58
C ASN A 73 -3.63 19.48 -18.35
N LEU A 74 -4.07 18.23 -18.54
CA LEU A 74 -5.43 17.82 -18.21
C LEU A 74 -5.60 17.74 -16.69
N LYS A 75 -6.46 18.59 -16.15
CA LYS A 75 -6.78 18.65 -14.72
C LYS A 75 -8.18 18.10 -14.43
N VAL A 76 -9.08 18.19 -15.41
CA VAL A 76 -10.44 17.67 -15.32
C VAL A 76 -10.74 16.84 -16.55
N VAL A 77 -11.31 15.65 -16.34
CA VAL A 77 -11.83 14.79 -17.41
C VAL A 77 -13.25 14.36 -17.05
N TRP A 78 -14.15 14.48 -18.01
CA TRP A 78 -15.46 13.83 -17.96
C TRP A 78 -15.41 12.64 -18.90
N ILE A 79 -15.91 11.51 -18.43
CA ILE A 79 -16.22 10.36 -19.26
C ILE A 79 -17.72 10.12 -19.24
N LYS A 80 -18.29 9.80 -20.40
CA LYS A 80 -19.72 9.54 -20.59
C LYS A 80 -19.91 8.22 -21.32
N ARG A 81 -20.88 7.43 -20.87
CA ARG A 81 -21.36 6.24 -21.57
C ARG A 81 -22.88 6.11 -21.45
N GLU A 82 -23.51 5.73 -22.54
CA GLU A 82 -24.90 5.26 -22.52
C GLU A 82 -24.92 3.79 -22.10
N LEU A 83 -25.72 3.50 -21.07
CA LEU A 83 -25.92 2.16 -20.54
C LEU A 83 -27.30 1.67 -20.95
N PRO A 84 -27.41 0.52 -21.66
CA PRO A 84 -28.69 -0.10 -21.93
C PRO A 84 -29.28 -0.67 -20.63
N VAL A 85 -30.61 -0.77 -20.57
CA VAL A 85 -31.33 -1.28 -19.38
C VAL A 85 -31.01 -2.75 -19.05
N SER A 86 -30.49 -3.52 -20.02
CA SER A 86 -29.94 -4.86 -19.74
C SER A 86 -28.72 -4.81 -18.82
N ASP A 87 -27.90 -3.76 -18.96
CA ASP A 87 -26.69 -3.57 -18.19
C ASP A 87 -27.01 -2.93 -16.84
N VAL A 88 -28.09 -2.13 -16.80
CA VAL A 88 -28.58 -1.48 -15.60
C VAL A 88 -29.72 -2.28 -14.98
N CYS A 89 -29.34 -3.22 -14.13
CA CYS A 89 -30.20 -4.04 -13.27
C CYS A 89 -31.72 -3.77 -13.23
N ARG A 90 -32.48 -4.68 -13.83
CA ARG A 90 -33.96 -4.67 -13.84
C ARG A 90 -34.65 -4.82 -12.47
N ARG A 91 -33.94 -5.16 -11.39
CA ARG A 91 -34.53 -5.54 -10.07
C ARG A 91 -34.33 -4.53 -8.93
N GLY A 92 -33.81 -3.34 -9.22
CA GLY A 92 -33.90 -2.19 -8.29
C GLY A 92 -32.91 -2.14 -7.11
N ASP A 93 -31.96 -3.06 -6.98
CA ASP A 93 -30.84 -2.88 -6.03
C ASP A 93 -29.50 -3.15 -6.70
N CYS A 94 -28.91 -2.10 -7.26
CA CYS A 94 -27.65 -2.20 -7.96
C CYS A 94 -26.73 -1.04 -7.73
N SER A 95 -25.46 -1.32 -7.98
CA SER A 95 -24.38 -0.36 -7.83
C SER A 95 -23.48 -0.40 -9.04
N VAL A 96 -22.83 0.72 -9.33
CA VAL A 96 -21.72 0.80 -10.26
C VAL A 96 -20.42 0.79 -9.48
N PHE A 97 -19.55 -0.15 -9.78
CA PHE A 97 -18.17 -0.20 -9.31
C PHE A 97 -17.28 0.55 -10.30
N LEU A 98 -16.51 1.51 -9.81
CA LEU A 98 -15.60 2.32 -10.62
C LEU A 98 -14.12 2.03 -10.30
N GLY A 99 -13.84 1.34 -9.20
CA GLY A 99 -12.48 1.04 -8.75
C GLY A 99 -11.69 2.30 -8.40
N LYS A 100 -10.39 2.30 -8.68
CA LYS A 100 -9.51 3.45 -8.44
C LYS A 100 -9.57 4.44 -9.59
N ILE A 101 -10.24 5.54 -9.34
CA ILE A 101 -10.10 6.79 -10.11
C ILE A 101 -9.02 7.61 -9.38
N GLY A 102 -8.40 8.60 -10.03
CA GLY A 102 -7.37 9.46 -9.44
C GLY A 102 -7.84 10.22 -8.19
N ASP A 103 -7.54 11.51 -8.12
CA ASP A 103 -7.66 12.23 -6.85
C ASP A 103 -9.12 12.36 -6.41
N ILE A 104 -9.98 12.85 -7.30
CA ILE A 104 -11.37 13.15 -7.00
C ILE A 104 -12.25 12.63 -8.13
N ASP A 105 -13.42 12.13 -7.79
CA ASP A 105 -14.49 11.88 -8.75
C ASP A 105 -15.88 12.30 -8.25
N VAL A 106 -16.73 12.62 -9.22
CA VAL A 106 -18.16 12.84 -9.06
C VAL A 106 -18.85 12.05 -10.15
N THR A 107 -19.77 11.18 -9.76
CA THR A 107 -20.48 10.29 -10.66
C THR A 107 -21.96 10.63 -10.67
N SER A 108 -22.51 10.81 -11.88
CA SER A 108 -23.90 11.18 -12.09
C SER A 108 -24.58 10.22 -13.06
N LEU A 109 -25.84 9.91 -12.77
CA LEU A 109 -26.72 9.14 -13.63
C LEU A 109 -27.88 10.03 -14.10
N ASN A 110 -28.09 10.11 -15.41
CA ASN A 110 -29.16 10.90 -16.02
C ASN A 110 -29.18 12.38 -15.57
N GLY A 111 -28.00 12.93 -15.27
CA GLY A 111 -27.82 14.31 -14.79
C GLY A 111 -27.87 14.47 -13.27
N THR A 112 -28.30 13.46 -12.51
CA THR A 112 -28.34 13.50 -11.05
C THR A 112 -27.12 12.80 -10.46
N GLU A 113 -26.44 13.45 -9.50
CA GLU A 113 -25.31 12.84 -8.80
C GLU A 113 -25.75 11.62 -7.97
N ILE A 114 -25.01 10.52 -8.12
CA ILE A 114 -25.22 9.28 -7.34
C ILE A 114 -24.07 9.01 -6.37
N GLY A 115 -22.95 9.72 -6.49
CA GLY A 115 -21.87 9.66 -5.52
C GLY A 115 -20.64 10.48 -5.89
N ARG A 116 -19.76 10.65 -4.89
CA ARG A 116 -18.50 11.37 -5.00
C ARG A 116 -17.45 10.77 -4.08
N THR A 117 -16.17 10.92 -4.42
CA THR A 117 -15.05 10.50 -3.57
C THR A 117 -13.86 11.43 -3.79
N GLY A 118 -13.12 11.72 -2.73
CA GLY A 118 -12.17 12.83 -2.69
C GLY A 118 -12.88 14.18 -2.49
N ARG A 119 -12.09 15.24 -2.32
CA ARG A 119 -12.61 16.58 -2.04
C ARG A 119 -11.70 17.64 -2.64
N LEU A 120 -12.28 18.64 -3.31
CA LEU A 120 -11.54 19.79 -3.84
C LEU A 120 -11.59 20.98 -2.87
N ARG A 121 -12.75 21.20 -2.24
CA ARG A 121 -13.05 22.33 -1.34
C ARG A 121 -13.80 21.82 -0.10
N PRO A 122 -13.65 22.47 1.08
CA PRO A 122 -12.74 23.59 1.38
C PRO A 122 -11.27 23.17 1.34
N ASP A 123 -10.98 21.93 1.71
CA ASP A 123 -9.62 21.37 1.72
C ASP A 123 -9.50 20.23 0.71
N TYR A 124 -8.44 20.30 -0.10
CA TYR A 124 -8.09 19.28 -1.07
C TYR A 124 -7.75 17.96 -0.39
N PHE A 125 -8.34 16.86 -0.85
CA PHE A 125 -8.03 15.50 -0.40
C PHE A 125 -8.12 14.54 -1.59
N ALA A 126 -7.01 13.90 -1.94
CA ALA A 126 -6.96 12.93 -3.02
C ALA A 126 -7.21 11.51 -2.51
N SER A 127 -8.26 10.88 -3.00
CA SER A 127 -8.67 9.52 -2.68
C SER A 127 -8.18 8.50 -3.73
N TRP A 128 -6.96 8.68 -4.25
CA TRP A 128 -6.40 7.88 -5.35
C TRP A 128 -6.25 6.38 -5.03
N ASN A 129 -6.18 6.00 -3.75
CA ASN A 129 -6.00 4.62 -3.31
C ASN A 129 -7.31 3.89 -2.95
N ILE A 130 -8.47 4.54 -3.14
CA ILE A 130 -9.77 4.02 -2.73
C ILE A 130 -10.49 3.39 -3.92
N ASP A 131 -10.83 2.11 -3.78
CA ASP A 131 -11.81 1.45 -4.64
C ASP A 131 -13.22 1.92 -4.28
N ARG A 132 -13.89 2.57 -5.24
CA ARG A 132 -15.21 3.17 -5.05
C ARG A 132 -16.30 2.48 -5.86
N TYR A 133 -17.50 2.47 -5.28
CA TYR A 133 -18.73 2.08 -5.92
C TYR A 133 -19.86 2.99 -5.42
N TYR A 134 -20.87 3.18 -6.26
CA TYR A 134 -22.04 4.00 -5.94
C TYR A 134 -23.31 3.24 -6.20
N TRP A 135 -24.22 3.31 -5.24
CA TRP A 135 -25.57 2.77 -5.38
C TRP A 135 -26.34 3.57 -6.43
N ILE A 136 -27.12 2.87 -7.25
CA ILE A 136 -27.95 3.46 -8.29
C ILE A 136 -29.40 3.51 -7.77
N PRO A 137 -29.95 4.71 -7.51
CA PRO A 137 -31.34 4.85 -7.10
C PRO A 137 -32.29 4.35 -8.19
N PRO A 138 -33.25 3.44 -7.88
CA PRO A 138 -34.21 2.96 -8.86
C PRO A 138 -35.04 4.08 -9.49
N SER A 139 -35.32 5.14 -8.74
CA SER A 139 -36.07 6.32 -9.21
C SER A 139 -35.34 7.12 -10.29
N LEU A 140 -34.02 6.95 -10.44
CA LEU A 140 -33.25 7.60 -11.49
C LEU A 140 -33.15 6.76 -12.76
N LEU A 141 -33.59 5.49 -12.73
CA LEU A 141 -33.54 4.60 -13.87
C LEU A 141 -34.63 4.93 -14.89
N LYS A 142 -34.22 4.96 -16.16
CA LYS A 142 -35.13 5.06 -17.30
C LYS A 142 -35.18 3.71 -18.02
N ASP A 143 -36.35 3.36 -18.55
CA ASP A 143 -36.60 2.09 -19.24
C ASP A 143 -35.95 1.97 -20.62
N GLU A 144 -35.55 3.10 -21.22
CA GLU A 144 -34.92 3.11 -22.54
C GLU A 144 -33.39 3.24 -22.45
N ARG A 145 -32.91 4.40 -21.97
CA ARG A 145 -31.50 4.77 -21.99
C ARG A 145 -31.11 5.49 -20.72
N ASN A 146 -29.99 5.05 -20.13
CA ASN A 146 -29.40 5.68 -18.96
C ASN A 146 -28.02 6.22 -19.32
N VAL A 147 -27.73 7.46 -18.95
CA VAL A 147 -26.43 8.11 -19.22
C VAL A 147 -25.65 8.17 -17.93
N LEU A 148 -24.51 7.48 -17.88
CA LEU A 148 -23.57 7.55 -16.77
C LEU A 148 -22.45 8.50 -17.15
N VAL A 149 -22.21 9.50 -16.29
CA VAL A 149 -21.12 10.47 -16.42
C VAL A 149 -20.25 10.38 -15.19
N VAL A 150 -18.95 10.21 -15.39
CA VAL A 150 -17.94 10.28 -14.33
C VAL A 150 -17.04 11.46 -14.63
N LYS A 151 -17.04 12.43 -13.72
CA LYS A 151 -16.11 13.54 -13.74
C LYS A 151 -14.97 13.22 -12.77
N THR A 152 -13.74 13.41 -13.20
CA THR A 152 -12.57 13.33 -12.34
C THR A 152 -11.77 14.62 -12.36
N VAL A 153 -11.27 15.02 -11.20
CA VAL A 153 -10.40 16.19 -11.02
C VAL A 153 -9.10 15.68 -10.39
N ALA A 154 -7.97 15.94 -11.04
CA ALA A 154 -6.66 15.54 -10.56
C ALA A 154 -5.60 16.60 -10.95
N PRO A 155 -5.24 17.51 -10.03
CA PRO A 155 -4.23 18.54 -10.26
C PRO A 155 -2.89 17.98 -10.76
N SER A 156 -2.52 16.76 -10.35
CA SER A 156 -1.24 16.11 -10.68
C SER A 156 -1.26 15.31 -11.99
N GLY A 157 -2.43 15.19 -12.64
CA GLY A 157 -2.64 14.40 -13.84
C GLY A 157 -3.73 13.35 -13.66
N VAL A 158 -4.57 13.18 -14.69
CA VAL A 158 -5.75 12.32 -14.61
C VAL A 158 -5.43 10.88 -14.97
N VAL A 159 -5.76 9.97 -14.06
CA VAL A 159 -5.63 8.52 -14.28
C VAL A 159 -6.88 7.80 -13.79
N ILE A 160 -7.46 6.95 -14.64
CA ILE A 160 -8.58 6.07 -14.32
C ILE A 160 -8.06 4.63 -14.41
N LYS A 161 -7.85 3.97 -13.26
CA LYS A 161 -7.26 2.62 -13.19
C LYS A 161 -8.29 1.53 -12.98
N GLY A 162 -9.48 1.89 -12.51
CA GLY A 162 -10.55 0.94 -12.28
C GLY A 162 -11.17 0.41 -13.58
N ARG A 163 -11.48 -0.88 -13.57
CA ARG A 163 -12.37 -1.51 -14.56
C ARG A 163 -13.80 -1.40 -14.06
N PHE A 164 -14.63 -0.72 -14.84
CA PHE A 164 -15.97 -0.37 -14.39
C PHE A 164 -16.90 -1.56 -14.54
N LYS A 165 -17.73 -1.78 -13.52
CA LYS A 165 -18.68 -2.90 -13.50
C LYS A 165 -20.01 -2.42 -12.95
N VAL A 166 -21.07 -3.07 -13.38
CA VAL A 166 -22.42 -2.86 -12.84
C VAL A 166 -23.02 -4.21 -12.47
N GLY A 167 -23.79 -4.25 -11.39
CA GLY A 167 -24.42 -5.46 -10.93
C GLY A 167 -25.12 -5.29 -9.59
N PRO A 168 -25.68 -6.39 -9.03
CA PRO A 168 -26.32 -6.38 -7.73
C PRO A 168 -25.41 -5.77 -6.66
N THR A 169 -25.97 -4.92 -5.80
CA THR A 169 -25.19 -4.19 -4.78
C THR A 169 -24.35 -5.13 -3.92
N ARG A 170 -24.90 -6.26 -3.48
CA ARG A 170 -24.19 -7.29 -2.70
C ARG A 170 -22.94 -7.84 -3.41
N ASP A 171 -23.02 -8.08 -4.71
CA ASP A 171 -21.91 -8.63 -5.50
C ASP A 171 -20.80 -7.58 -5.68
N ILE A 172 -21.20 -6.32 -5.90
CA ILE A 172 -20.31 -5.16 -5.96
C ILE A 172 -19.60 -4.94 -4.62
N GLU A 173 -20.33 -5.01 -3.51
CA GLU A 173 -19.78 -4.89 -2.16
C GLU A 173 -18.74 -5.97 -1.87
N THR A 174 -19.05 -7.22 -2.23
CA THR A 174 -18.11 -8.33 -2.09
C THR A 174 -16.86 -8.11 -2.93
N HIS A 175 -17.02 -7.63 -4.17
CA HIS A 175 -15.89 -7.32 -5.05
C HIS A 175 -15.02 -6.18 -4.49
N ALA A 176 -15.65 -5.09 -4.04
CA ALA A 176 -14.98 -3.95 -3.45
C ALA A 176 -14.28 -4.30 -2.13
N PHE A 177 -14.92 -5.14 -1.30
CA PHE A 177 -14.34 -5.63 -0.05
C PHE A 177 -12.99 -6.31 -0.28
N TRP A 178 -12.91 -7.28 -1.20
CA TRP A 178 -11.66 -8.00 -1.45
C TRP A 178 -10.56 -7.09 -1.97
N LYS A 179 -10.89 -6.10 -2.81
CA LYS A 179 -9.91 -5.10 -3.26
C LYS A 179 -9.41 -4.23 -2.10
N ARG A 180 -10.32 -3.73 -1.25
CA ARG A 180 -9.95 -2.96 -0.04
C ARG A 180 -9.19 -3.79 0.98
N PHE A 181 -9.53 -5.07 1.12
CA PHE A 181 -8.84 -5.99 2.01
C PHE A 181 -7.35 -6.07 1.65
N LEU A 182 -7.07 -6.31 0.36
CA LEU A 182 -5.70 -6.40 -0.15
C LEU A 182 -4.96 -5.06 -0.12
N ALA A 183 -5.64 -3.95 -0.43
CA ALA A 183 -4.98 -2.65 -0.59
C ALA A 183 -4.86 -1.82 0.71
N GLN A 184 -5.82 -1.94 1.64
CA GLN A 184 -5.96 -1.05 2.81
C GLN A 184 -5.97 -1.80 4.14
N TYR A 185 -6.68 -2.93 4.25
CA TYR A 185 -6.81 -3.62 5.54
C TYR A 185 -5.53 -4.35 5.97
N ILE A 186 -4.71 -4.82 5.01
CA ILE A 186 -3.38 -5.37 5.33
C ILE A 186 -2.46 -4.28 5.92
N PRO A 187 -2.25 -3.12 5.27
CA PRO A 187 -1.52 -2.00 5.89
C PRO A 187 -2.09 -1.57 7.24
N LEU A 188 -3.42 -1.46 7.38
CA LEU A 188 -4.07 -1.12 8.64
C LEU A 188 -3.71 -2.12 9.74
N SER A 189 -3.85 -3.42 9.49
CA SER A 189 -3.59 -4.47 10.48
C SER A 189 -2.12 -4.48 10.92
N THR A 190 -1.18 -4.38 9.97
CA THR A 190 0.26 -4.35 10.27
C THR A 190 0.67 -3.06 10.96
N GLY A 191 0.10 -1.91 10.59
CA GLY A 191 0.31 -0.63 11.22
C GLY A 191 -0.14 -0.58 12.67
N VAL A 192 -1.37 -1.06 12.96
CA VAL A 192 -1.90 -1.18 14.32
C VAL A 192 -1.06 -2.14 15.16
N ALA A 193 -0.68 -3.29 14.62
CA ALA A 193 0.20 -4.23 15.32
C ALA A 193 1.55 -3.57 15.67
N ALA A 194 2.15 -2.84 14.72
CA ALA A 194 3.40 -2.14 14.93
C ALA A 194 3.27 -1.01 15.97
N LEU A 195 2.15 -0.27 15.97
CA LEU A 195 1.85 0.75 16.97
C LEU A 195 1.78 0.18 18.38
N LEU A 196 1.13 -0.97 18.55
CA LEU A 196 0.98 -1.61 19.85
C LEU A 196 2.31 -2.16 20.36
N ILE A 197 3.16 -2.68 19.47
CA ILE A 197 4.43 -3.32 19.85
C ILE A 197 5.56 -2.28 20.04
N ALA A 198 5.56 -1.17 19.28
CA ALA A 198 6.66 -0.20 19.28
C ALA A 198 6.98 0.39 20.68
N PRO A 199 6.01 0.84 21.50
CA PRO A 199 6.29 1.35 22.84
C PRO A 199 6.98 0.34 23.74
N PHE A 200 6.60 -0.95 23.68
CA PHE A 200 7.24 -2.00 24.48
C PHE A 200 8.68 -2.24 24.05
N ILE A 201 8.96 -2.27 22.74
CA ILE A 201 10.33 -2.43 22.22
C ILE A 201 11.18 -1.21 22.60
N LEU A 202 10.64 0.00 22.44
CA LEU A 202 11.36 1.22 22.78
C LEU A 202 11.62 1.29 24.29
N ALA A 203 10.66 0.93 25.14
CA ALA A 203 10.88 0.80 26.58
C ALA A 203 11.97 -0.24 26.90
N ARG A 204 12.03 -1.35 26.15
CA ARG A 204 13.12 -2.33 26.29
C ARG A 204 14.48 -1.76 25.92
N PHE A 205 14.56 -0.91 24.90
CA PHE A 205 15.79 -0.16 24.60
C PHE A 205 16.14 0.82 25.72
N LEU A 206 15.17 1.52 26.31
CA LEU A 206 15.42 2.43 27.43
C LEU A 206 16.03 1.68 28.63
N ALA A 207 15.58 0.44 28.87
CA ALA A 207 16.09 -0.44 29.94
C ALA A 207 17.45 -1.08 29.60
N ASP A 208 17.72 -1.41 28.33
CA ASP A 208 18.98 -2.00 27.85
C ASP A 208 19.55 -1.18 26.68
N ARG A 209 20.16 -0.04 27.02
CA ARG A 209 20.74 0.91 26.06
C ARG A 209 21.87 0.31 25.21
N LYS A 210 22.46 -0.82 25.62
CA LYS A 210 23.52 -1.49 24.86
C LYS A 210 22.95 -2.23 23.65
N ASN A 211 21.69 -2.65 23.71
CA ASN A 211 21.05 -3.38 22.63
C ASN A 211 20.33 -2.45 21.65
N ILE A 212 21.11 -1.80 20.79
CA ILE A 212 20.66 -0.82 19.80
C ILE A 212 19.63 -1.39 18.80
N LEU A 213 19.52 -2.71 18.67
CA LEU A 213 18.54 -3.34 17.79
C LEU A 213 17.10 -3.04 18.21
N PHE A 214 16.85 -2.93 19.52
CA PHE A 214 15.54 -2.54 20.02
C PHE A 214 15.22 -1.08 19.62
N LEU A 215 16.21 -0.18 19.60
CA LEU A 215 15.97 1.19 19.11
C LEU A 215 15.54 1.17 17.65
N TYR A 216 16.32 0.54 16.77
CA TYR A 216 16.01 0.54 15.34
C TYR A 216 14.69 -0.17 15.05
N PHE A 217 14.44 -1.34 15.64
CA PHE A 217 13.20 -2.08 15.43
C PHE A 217 11.97 -1.35 16.00
N GLY A 218 12.11 -0.72 17.16
CA GLY A 218 11.05 0.09 17.77
C GLY A 218 10.73 1.34 16.95
N LEU A 219 11.74 2.06 16.46
CA LEU A 219 11.55 3.23 15.60
C LEU A 219 10.95 2.85 14.24
N THR A 220 11.45 1.78 13.62
CA THR A 220 10.91 1.22 12.37
C THR A 220 9.43 0.87 12.56
N SER A 221 9.09 0.15 13.64
CA SER A 221 7.69 -0.20 13.94
C SER A 221 6.80 1.04 14.16
N PHE A 222 7.32 2.05 14.86
CA PHE A 222 6.58 3.29 15.11
C PHE A 222 6.35 4.09 13.83
N ILE A 223 7.39 4.25 13.00
CA ILE A 223 7.28 4.99 11.74
C ILE A 223 6.40 4.23 10.75
N TRP A 224 6.51 2.90 10.65
CA TRP A 224 5.57 2.09 9.85
C TRP A 224 4.11 2.32 10.23
N SER A 225 3.80 2.40 11.53
CA SER A 225 2.45 2.75 11.99
C SER A 225 1.99 4.09 11.43
N LEU A 226 2.84 5.12 11.50
CA LEU A 226 2.51 6.44 10.94
C LEU A 226 2.33 6.40 9.41
N LEU A 227 3.21 5.71 8.69
CA LEU A 227 3.13 5.54 7.24
C LEU A 227 1.85 4.79 6.83
N SER A 228 1.43 3.81 7.64
CA SER A 228 0.24 3.00 7.36
C SER A 228 -1.05 3.84 7.33
N LEU A 229 -1.11 4.94 8.07
CA LEU A 229 -2.26 5.85 8.11
C LEU A 229 -2.62 6.39 6.72
N HIS A 230 -1.63 6.58 5.85
CA HIS A 230 -1.81 7.07 4.48
C HIS A 230 -2.68 6.13 3.62
N PHE A 231 -2.82 4.85 4.00
CA PHE A 231 -3.56 3.85 3.21
C PHE A 231 -5.05 3.77 3.54
N PHE A 232 -5.47 4.18 4.73
CA PHE A 232 -6.84 3.92 5.20
C PHE A 232 -7.52 5.10 5.88
N LEU A 233 -6.78 6.15 6.27
CA LEU A 233 -7.37 7.28 6.97
C LEU A 233 -8.14 8.16 5.97
N PRO A 234 -9.43 8.46 6.22
CA PRO A 234 -10.25 9.23 5.29
C PRO A 234 -9.98 10.75 5.34
N ASP A 235 -9.34 11.23 6.40
CA ASP A 235 -8.90 12.62 6.57
C ASP A 235 -7.74 12.66 7.59
N PHE A 236 -6.69 13.44 7.32
CA PHE A 236 -5.51 13.52 8.18
C PHE A 236 -5.62 14.55 9.31
N GLY A 237 -6.63 15.44 9.28
CA GLY A 237 -6.71 16.60 10.20
C GLY A 237 -5.65 17.68 9.92
N ILE A 238 -4.85 17.50 8.87
CA ILE A 238 -3.86 18.43 8.33
C ILE A 238 -4.03 18.49 6.80
N SER A 239 -3.40 19.48 6.15
CA SER A 239 -3.40 19.58 4.69
C SER A 239 -2.90 18.28 4.04
N TYR A 240 -3.60 17.83 3.00
CA TYR A 240 -3.23 16.64 2.23
C TYR A 240 -1.78 16.69 1.73
N TYR A 241 -1.34 17.85 1.21
CA TYR A 241 0.03 18.02 0.72
C TYR A 241 1.06 17.88 1.84
N LEU A 242 0.76 18.35 3.05
CA LEU A 242 1.65 18.17 4.20
C LEU A 242 1.71 16.69 4.60
N ALA A 243 0.57 16.00 4.66
CA ALA A 243 0.52 14.58 4.95
C ALA A 243 1.29 13.75 3.91
N ASP A 244 1.15 14.07 2.62
CA ASP A 244 1.86 13.40 1.51
C ASP A 244 3.39 13.66 1.59
N ASN A 245 3.80 14.91 1.82
CA ASN A 245 5.21 15.26 2.00
C ASN A 245 5.84 14.54 3.21
N LEU A 246 5.12 14.49 4.34
CA LEU A 246 5.55 13.78 5.54
C LEU A 246 5.64 12.27 5.31
N TYR A 247 4.71 11.69 4.54
CA TYR A 247 4.75 10.27 4.18
C TYR A 247 6.05 9.91 3.47
N TYR A 248 6.43 10.63 2.39
CA TYR A 248 7.67 10.31 1.66
C TYR A 248 8.95 10.66 2.44
N ALA A 249 8.91 11.70 3.28
CA ALA A 249 10.03 12.02 4.17
C ALA A 249 10.25 10.91 5.21
N LEU A 250 9.18 10.47 5.89
CA LEU A 250 9.22 9.38 6.85
C LEU A 250 9.60 8.06 6.18
N LEU A 251 9.14 7.80 4.95
CA LEU A 251 9.53 6.63 4.18
C LEU A 251 11.04 6.62 3.90
N SER A 252 11.63 7.78 3.59
CA SER A 252 13.08 7.91 3.38
C SER A 252 13.88 7.62 4.65
N VAL A 253 13.36 8.03 5.81
CA VAL A 253 13.95 7.72 7.13
C VAL A 253 13.78 6.23 7.46
N GLU A 254 12.60 5.67 7.24
CA GLU A 254 12.25 4.28 7.51
C GLU A 254 13.22 3.32 6.80
N VAL A 255 13.44 3.54 5.50
CA VAL A 255 14.32 2.64 4.73
C VAL A 255 15.78 2.73 5.19
N ALA A 256 16.21 3.87 5.70
CA ALA A 256 17.54 4.02 6.30
C ALA A 256 17.63 3.36 7.68
N LEU A 257 16.59 3.45 8.50
CA LEU A 257 16.54 2.77 9.80
C LEU A 257 16.60 1.26 9.65
N ILE A 258 15.89 0.70 8.66
CA ILE A 258 15.96 -0.74 8.35
C ILE A 258 17.38 -1.12 7.93
N PHE A 259 18.07 -0.32 7.12
CA PHE A 259 19.48 -0.57 6.81
C PHE A 259 20.33 -0.66 8.08
N PHE A 260 20.20 0.31 9.00
CA PHE A 260 20.95 0.30 10.25
C PHE A 260 20.56 -0.87 11.16
N PHE A 261 19.30 -1.27 11.16
CA PHE A 261 18.83 -2.48 11.83
C PHE A 261 19.55 -3.71 11.28
N LEU A 262 19.48 -3.95 9.97
CA LEU A 262 20.15 -5.09 9.31
C LEU A 262 21.66 -5.07 9.54
N GLN A 263 22.28 -3.88 9.48
CA GLN A 263 23.70 -3.71 9.71
C GLN A 263 24.11 -4.19 11.11
N ASN A 264 23.38 -3.76 12.14
CA ASN A 264 23.64 -4.15 13.53
C ASN A 264 23.21 -5.59 13.82
N LEU A 265 22.20 -6.10 13.11
CA LEU A 265 21.71 -7.47 13.25
C LEU A 265 22.82 -8.45 12.87
N TYR A 266 23.45 -8.24 11.71
CA TYR A 266 24.48 -9.14 11.19
C TYR A 266 25.90 -8.80 11.65
N GLY A 267 26.10 -7.64 12.28
CA GLY A 267 27.41 -7.16 12.73
C GLY A 267 28.38 -6.87 11.57
N ILE A 268 27.84 -6.54 10.39
CA ILE A 268 28.62 -6.20 9.19
C ILE A 268 28.68 -4.68 9.15
N ARG A 269 29.85 -4.04 9.15
CA ARG A 269 29.94 -2.56 9.07
C ARG A 269 30.76 -2.15 7.88
N ILE A 270 30.17 -1.35 6.99
CA ILE A 270 30.84 -0.81 5.81
C ILE A 270 30.66 0.71 5.82
N ARG A 271 31.74 1.44 6.17
CA ARG A 271 31.68 2.90 6.40
C ARG A 271 31.08 3.68 5.23
N PHE A 272 31.47 3.33 4.00
CA PHE A 272 30.95 3.93 2.78
C PHE A 272 29.43 3.78 2.65
N LEU A 273 28.89 2.59 2.94
CA LEU A 273 27.44 2.34 2.85
C LEU A 273 26.66 3.14 3.88
N ASN A 274 27.21 3.38 5.08
CA ASN A 274 26.57 4.26 6.06
C ASN A 274 26.44 5.69 5.54
N SER A 275 27.53 6.26 5.03
CA SER A 275 27.51 7.61 4.46
C SER A 275 26.55 7.70 3.28
N LEU A 276 26.57 6.71 2.39
CA LEU A 276 25.66 6.65 1.24
C LEU A 276 24.20 6.63 1.69
N ILE A 277 23.82 5.75 2.62
CA ILE A 277 22.43 5.65 3.11
C ILE A 277 21.97 6.94 3.79
N ILE A 278 22.84 7.57 4.58
CA ILE A 278 22.52 8.87 5.22
C ILE A 278 22.28 9.93 4.15
N VAL A 279 23.14 10.02 3.13
CA VAL A 279 22.98 10.99 2.04
C VAL A 279 21.68 10.72 1.27
N LEU A 280 21.40 9.47 0.90
CA LEU A 280 20.16 9.10 0.20
C LEU A 280 18.91 9.45 1.02
N ALA A 281 18.93 9.18 2.32
CA ALA A 281 17.83 9.54 3.22
C ALA A 281 17.65 11.05 3.35
N LEU A 282 18.75 11.81 3.54
CA LEU A 282 18.70 13.28 3.63
C LEU A 282 18.20 13.91 2.34
N VAL A 283 18.64 13.42 1.18
CA VAL A 283 18.13 13.86 -0.13
C VAL A 283 16.65 13.53 -0.26
N GLY A 284 16.24 12.31 0.08
CA GLY A 284 14.82 11.90 0.05
C GLY A 284 13.94 12.80 0.92
N VAL A 285 14.36 13.07 2.16
CA VAL A 285 13.66 13.99 3.08
C VAL A 285 13.63 15.40 2.54
N ALA A 286 14.75 15.96 2.11
CA ALA A 286 14.83 17.34 1.62
C ALA A 286 13.95 17.54 0.37
N VAL A 287 14.00 16.61 -0.59
CA VAL A 287 13.16 16.64 -1.79
C VAL A 287 11.69 16.52 -1.42
N SER A 288 11.34 15.66 -0.46
CA SER A 288 9.96 15.48 -0.01
C SER A 288 9.37 16.71 0.66
N LEU A 289 10.16 17.39 1.48
CA LEU A 289 9.72 18.61 2.17
C LEU A 289 9.77 19.86 1.27
N SER A 290 10.44 19.80 0.11
CA SER A 290 10.48 20.88 -0.89
C SER A 290 9.26 20.96 -1.82
N SER A 291 8.31 20.05 -1.65
CA SER A 291 7.09 19.92 -2.48
C SER A 291 6.07 21.01 -2.13
N THR A 292 5.43 21.58 -3.16
CA THR A 292 4.39 22.61 -3.03
C THR A 292 3.08 22.12 -3.66
N PRO A 293 1.92 22.75 -3.36
CA PRO A 293 0.65 22.38 -3.98
C PRO A 293 0.65 22.41 -5.51
N GLU A 294 1.43 23.30 -6.12
CA GLU A 294 1.55 23.44 -7.58
C GLU A 294 2.46 22.37 -8.20
N GLN A 295 3.40 21.83 -7.41
CA GLN A 295 4.34 20.79 -7.82
C GLN A 295 4.46 19.72 -6.73
N PRO A 296 3.42 18.88 -6.58
CA PRO A 296 3.35 17.89 -5.52
C PRO A 296 4.39 16.78 -5.71
N ILE A 297 4.80 16.16 -4.60
CA ILE A 297 5.79 15.07 -4.60
C ILE A 297 5.34 13.85 -5.39
N SER A 298 4.04 13.55 -5.43
CA SER A 298 3.47 12.41 -6.15
C SER A 298 3.60 12.51 -7.67
N ALA A 299 4.04 13.65 -8.22
CA ALA A 299 4.24 13.83 -9.65
C ALA A 299 5.57 14.53 -10.01
N GLY A 300 6.03 14.29 -11.25
CA GLY A 300 7.19 14.97 -11.81
C GLY A 300 8.54 14.47 -11.27
N TRP A 301 9.55 15.35 -11.30
CA TRP A 301 10.95 15.00 -11.03
C TRP A 301 11.21 14.62 -9.57
N ARG A 302 10.46 15.17 -8.60
CA ARG A 302 10.61 14.87 -7.17
C ARG A 302 10.32 13.40 -6.89
N SER A 303 9.23 12.88 -7.45
CA SER A 303 8.86 11.46 -7.39
C SER A 303 9.98 10.57 -7.93
N MET A 304 10.59 10.95 -9.06
CA MET A 304 11.71 10.20 -9.65
C MET A 304 12.94 10.18 -8.74
N VAL A 305 13.32 11.32 -8.15
CA VAL A 305 14.48 11.39 -7.26
C VAL A 305 14.26 10.53 -6.01
N VAL A 306 13.09 10.65 -5.36
CA VAL A 306 12.76 9.83 -4.18
C VAL A 306 12.73 8.34 -4.55
N GLY A 307 12.16 7.99 -5.71
CA GLY A 307 12.13 6.62 -6.22
C GLY A 307 13.54 6.05 -6.46
N VAL A 308 14.44 6.82 -7.09
CA VAL A 308 15.83 6.42 -7.31
C VAL A 308 16.58 6.24 -5.99
N CYS A 309 16.44 7.18 -5.04
CA CYS A 309 17.04 7.07 -3.72
C CYS A 309 16.56 5.82 -2.96
N ALA A 310 15.25 5.52 -3.04
CA ALA A 310 14.68 4.31 -2.47
C ALA A 310 15.25 3.05 -3.13
N LEU A 311 15.32 2.99 -4.47
CA LEU A 311 15.86 1.84 -5.20
C LEU A 311 17.34 1.58 -4.87
N LEU A 312 18.17 2.62 -4.83
CA LEU A 312 19.57 2.50 -4.41
C LEU A 312 19.68 1.96 -2.99
N THR A 313 18.83 2.42 -2.07
CA THR A 313 18.77 1.91 -0.69
C THR A 313 18.42 0.42 -0.67
N GLN A 314 17.48 -0.03 -1.50
CA GLN A 314 17.12 -1.45 -1.59
C GLN A 314 18.26 -2.33 -2.13
N ILE A 315 19.03 -1.84 -3.10
CA ILE A 315 20.23 -2.53 -3.59
C ILE A 315 21.25 -2.68 -2.45
N VAL A 316 21.46 -1.61 -1.68
CA VAL A 316 22.36 -1.63 -0.51
C VAL A 316 21.92 -2.66 0.54
N TRP A 317 20.62 -2.78 0.83
CA TRP A 317 20.11 -3.87 1.70
C TRP A 317 20.48 -5.25 1.19
N GLY A 318 20.30 -5.48 -0.12
CA GLY A 318 20.66 -6.73 -0.78
C GLY A 318 22.13 -7.09 -0.59
N THR A 319 23.04 -6.10 -0.67
CA THR A 319 24.47 -6.35 -0.43
C THR A 319 24.77 -6.85 0.99
N LEU A 320 24.11 -6.28 2.01
CA LEU A 320 24.26 -6.73 3.40
C LEU A 320 23.72 -8.14 3.59
N LEU A 321 22.55 -8.44 3.02
CA LEU A 321 21.89 -9.73 3.13
C LEU A 321 22.70 -10.83 2.44
N VAL A 322 23.20 -10.59 1.23
CA VAL A 322 24.09 -11.54 0.53
C VAL A 322 25.37 -11.76 1.33
N GLY A 323 25.95 -10.70 1.90
CA GLY A 323 27.11 -10.81 2.80
C GLY A 323 26.84 -11.65 4.05
N ALA A 324 25.65 -11.51 4.65
CA ALA A 324 25.23 -12.28 5.82
C ALA A 324 24.98 -13.76 5.49
N MET A 325 24.36 -14.05 4.35
CA MET A 325 24.15 -15.42 3.84
C MET A 325 25.49 -16.13 3.58
N ARG A 326 26.46 -15.45 2.96
CA ARG A 326 27.82 -16.00 2.73
C ARG A 326 28.55 -16.31 4.02
N LYS A 327 28.28 -15.57 5.10
CA LYS A 327 28.84 -15.81 6.44
C LYS A 327 28.03 -16.83 7.27
N ASN A 328 27.07 -17.52 6.64
CA ASN A 328 26.24 -18.56 7.22
C ASN A 328 25.54 -18.14 8.54
N ARG A 329 25.06 -16.89 8.59
CA ARG A 329 24.28 -16.38 9.72
C ARG A 329 22.89 -17.01 9.68
N SER A 330 22.53 -17.78 10.71
CA SER A 330 21.21 -18.45 10.79
C SER A 330 20.02 -17.47 10.70
N GLU A 331 20.22 -16.23 11.16
CA GLU A 331 19.24 -15.14 11.13
C GLU A 331 19.05 -14.52 9.73
N ALA A 332 19.92 -14.83 8.76
CA ALA A 332 19.87 -14.21 7.43
C ALA A 332 18.80 -14.82 6.52
N LEU A 333 18.53 -16.12 6.64
CA LEU A 333 17.61 -16.83 5.73
C LEU A 333 16.17 -16.29 5.78
N PRO A 334 15.53 -16.09 6.97
CA PRO A 334 14.17 -15.57 7.02
C PRO A 334 14.06 -14.16 6.42
N VAL A 335 15.05 -13.30 6.68
CA VAL A 335 15.07 -11.92 6.15
C VAL A 335 15.36 -11.91 4.65
N MET A 336 16.25 -12.77 4.16
CA MET A 336 16.52 -12.90 2.73
C MET A 336 15.27 -13.37 1.97
N ALA A 337 14.53 -14.35 2.50
CA ALA A 337 13.28 -14.79 1.90
C ALA A 337 12.25 -13.66 1.83
N ALA A 338 12.08 -12.90 2.92
CA ALA A 338 11.20 -11.73 2.94
C ALA A 338 11.67 -10.62 1.99
N TYR A 339 12.98 -10.39 1.89
CA TYR A 339 13.56 -9.41 0.97
C TYR A 339 13.33 -9.80 -0.49
N VAL A 340 13.42 -11.08 -0.86
CA VAL A 340 13.10 -11.53 -2.21
C VAL A 340 11.63 -11.29 -2.54
N ILE A 341 10.71 -11.58 -1.62
CA ILE A 341 9.28 -11.26 -1.77
C ILE A 341 9.10 -9.75 -1.95
N PHE A 342 9.73 -8.95 -1.09
CA PHE A 342 9.70 -7.50 -1.16
C PHE A 342 10.19 -6.98 -2.52
N MET A 343 11.30 -7.50 -3.04
CA MET A 343 11.86 -7.10 -4.33
C MET A 343 10.96 -7.50 -5.51
N ILE A 344 10.27 -8.64 -5.45
CA ILE A 344 9.26 -9.03 -6.45
C ILE A 344 8.09 -8.05 -6.43
N CYS A 345 7.57 -7.72 -5.25
CA CYS A 345 6.50 -6.72 -5.09
C CYS A 345 6.92 -5.34 -5.59
N LEU A 346 8.16 -4.91 -5.29
CA LEU A 346 8.71 -3.64 -5.76
C LEU A 346 8.84 -3.63 -7.29
N PHE A 347 9.36 -4.70 -7.88
CA PHE A 347 9.49 -4.82 -9.33
C PHE A 347 8.13 -4.76 -10.04
N HIS A 348 7.14 -5.48 -9.50
CA HIS A 348 5.75 -5.41 -9.96
C HIS A 348 5.23 -3.95 -9.97
N ASP A 349 5.41 -3.24 -8.86
CA ASP A 349 4.90 -1.87 -8.72
C ASP A 349 5.63 -0.88 -9.63
N ILE A 350 6.92 -1.09 -9.93
CA ILE A 350 7.66 -0.31 -10.94
C ILE A 350 7.08 -0.52 -12.33
N LEU A 351 6.79 -1.77 -12.73
CA LEU A 351 6.16 -2.07 -14.03
C LEU A 351 4.79 -1.41 -14.15
N ARG A 352 4.06 -1.35 -13.05
CA ARG A 352 2.75 -0.69 -12.95
C ARG A 352 2.84 0.84 -12.98
N ILE A 353 3.83 1.46 -12.32
CA ILE A 353 4.09 2.91 -12.38
C ILE A 353 4.52 3.33 -13.78
N THR A 354 5.30 2.49 -14.47
CA THR A 354 5.76 2.73 -15.85
C THR A 354 4.69 2.38 -16.91
N ASN A 355 3.48 1.97 -16.49
CA ASN A 355 2.35 1.57 -17.34
C ASN A 355 2.61 0.35 -18.25
N PHE A 356 3.56 -0.52 -17.88
CA PHE A 356 3.70 -1.84 -18.52
C PHE A 356 2.61 -2.82 -18.07
N LEU A 357 2.15 -2.70 -16.82
CA LEU A 357 1.02 -3.45 -16.27
C LEU A 357 -0.19 -2.52 -16.09
N SER A 358 -1.38 -3.03 -16.44
CA SER A 358 -2.65 -2.29 -16.41
C SER A 358 -3.51 -2.63 -15.18
N ASP A 359 -2.92 -3.15 -14.11
CA ASP A 359 -3.63 -3.52 -12.90
C ASP A 359 -3.71 -2.36 -11.88
N ASP A 360 -4.62 -2.46 -10.92
CA ASP A 360 -4.93 -1.40 -9.97
C ASP A 360 -4.42 -1.65 -8.54
N LEU A 361 -3.84 -2.82 -8.28
CA LEU A 361 -3.28 -3.21 -6.99
C LEU A 361 -1.79 -2.85 -6.91
N TYR A 362 -1.36 -2.29 -5.78
CA TYR A 362 0.06 -2.12 -5.45
C TYR A 362 0.47 -3.26 -4.54
N TRP A 363 1.47 -4.03 -4.94
CA TRP A 363 1.91 -5.22 -4.22
C TRP A 363 2.89 -4.91 -3.10
N ILE A 364 3.46 -3.69 -3.07
CA ILE A 364 4.46 -3.31 -2.07
C ILE A 364 4.00 -3.54 -0.62
N ASN A 365 2.70 -3.43 -0.36
CA ASN A 365 2.10 -3.69 0.96
C ASN A 365 2.35 -5.12 1.46
N PHE A 366 2.35 -6.13 0.58
CA PHE A 366 2.70 -7.50 0.93
C PHE A 366 4.19 -7.65 1.21
N GLY A 367 5.02 -6.93 0.47
CA GLY A 367 6.46 -6.86 0.70
C GLY A 367 6.79 -6.34 2.10
N TYR A 368 6.19 -5.21 2.50
CA TYR A 368 6.38 -4.64 3.84
C TYR A 368 5.90 -5.60 4.93
N ALA A 369 4.73 -6.23 4.76
CA ALA A 369 4.24 -7.23 5.70
C ALA A 369 5.22 -8.41 5.86
N ALA A 370 5.77 -8.93 4.75
CA ALA A 370 6.77 -9.98 4.78
C ALA A 370 8.04 -9.57 5.55
N MET A 371 8.54 -8.34 5.32
CA MET A 371 9.70 -7.81 6.04
C MET A 371 9.46 -7.69 7.55
N ILE A 372 8.32 -7.12 7.97
CA ILE A 372 7.96 -6.97 9.39
C ILE A 372 7.85 -8.33 10.08
N ILE A 373 7.18 -9.30 9.45
CA ILE A 373 7.08 -10.66 9.97
C ILE A 373 8.46 -11.28 10.14
N SER A 374 9.36 -11.11 9.15
CA SER A 374 10.73 -11.63 9.24
C SER A 374 11.52 -11.03 10.39
N PHE A 375 11.35 -9.73 10.67
CA PHE A 375 12.00 -9.08 11.80
C PHE A 375 11.48 -9.62 13.13
N GLY A 376 10.16 -9.80 13.25
CA GLY A 376 9.55 -10.44 14.42
C GLY A 376 10.09 -11.85 14.67
N VAL A 377 10.19 -12.67 13.61
CA VAL A 377 10.73 -14.03 13.69
C VAL A 377 12.19 -14.02 14.15
N VAL A 378 13.04 -13.20 13.53
CA VAL A 378 14.46 -13.12 13.89
C VAL A 378 14.66 -12.60 15.31
N MET A 379 13.91 -11.58 15.73
CA MET A 379 13.98 -11.07 17.09
C MET A 379 13.54 -12.13 18.11
N GLY A 380 12.47 -12.88 17.83
CA GLY A 380 12.01 -13.99 18.66
C GLY A 380 13.04 -15.12 18.76
N GLN A 381 13.67 -15.50 17.64
CA GLN A 381 14.76 -16.49 17.62
C GLN A 381 15.94 -16.05 18.48
N ARG A 382 16.33 -14.77 18.40
CA ARG A 382 17.45 -14.23 19.17
C ARG A 382 17.19 -14.24 20.67
N ILE A 383 16.00 -13.81 21.09
CA ILE A 383 15.60 -13.88 22.51
C ILE A 383 15.63 -15.33 22.99
N SER A 384 15.11 -16.27 22.19
CA SER A 384 15.11 -17.70 22.53
C SER A 384 16.51 -18.29 22.64
N ASN A 385 17.43 -17.89 21.75
CA ASN A 385 18.82 -18.35 21.76
C ASN A 385 19.58 -17.81 22.98
N VAL A 386 19.39 -16.54 23.35
CA VAL A 386 19.99 -15.96 24.56
C VAL A 386 19.46 -16.65 25.81
N ALA A 387 18.14 -16.87 25.91
CA ALA A 387 17.54 -17.59 27.03
C ALA A 387 18.09 -19.03 27.16
N ARG A 388 18.28 -19.72 26.03
CA ARG A 388 18.88 -21.06 26.00
C ARG A 388 20.33 -21.04 26.48
N GLN A 389 21.13 -20.08 26.01
CA GLN A 389 22.53 -19.93 26.44
C GLN A 389 22.64 -19.64 27.94
N LEU A 390 21.80 -18.74 28.47
CA LEU A 390 21.74 -18.45 29.90
C LEU A 390 21.39 -19.69 30.73
N ARG A 391 20.39 -20.47 30.29
CA ARG A 391 20.03 -21.73 30.96
C ARG A 391 21.19 -22.72 30.98
N VAL A 392 21.87 -22.92 29.85
CA VAL A 392 23.04 -23.82 29.78
C VAL A 392 24.17 -23.31 30.69
N SER A 393 24.42 -22.01 30.74
CA SER A 393 25.41 -21.43 31.65
C SER A 393 25.03 -21.61 33.12
N MET A 394 23.75 -21.46 33.48
CA MET A 394 23.26 -21.72 34.83
C MET A 394 23.43 -23.19 35.23
N ASP A 395 23.01 -24.12 34.36
CA ASP A 395 23.17 -25.56 34.57
C ASP A 395 24.66 -25.94 34.74
N THR A 396 25.56 -25.29 33.98
CA THR A 396 27.02 -25.49 34.10
C THR A 396 27.57 -24.99 35.45
N VAL A 397 27.05 -23.88 35.97
CA VAL A 397 27.45 -23.36 37.29
C VAL A 397 26.92 -24.25 38.41
N GLU A 398 25.67 -24.72 38.32
CA GLU A 398 25.07 -25.61 39.31
C GLU A 398 25.79 -26.96 39.38
N THR A 399 26.09 -27.57 38.23
CA THR A 399 26.85 -28.84 38.17
C THR A 399 28.25 -28.69 38.75
N LYS A 400 28.94 -27.58 38.48
CA LYS A 400 30.26 -27.31 39.05
C LYS A 400 30.21 -27.11 40.57
N ASN A 401 29.21 -26.39 41.07
CA ASN A 401 29.00 -26.19 42.51
C ASN A 401 28.60 -27.47 43.23
N ALA A 402 27.84 -28.36 42.59
CA ALA A 402 27.49 -29.67 43.16
C ALA A 402 28.66 -30.66 43.18
N SER A 403 29.72 -30.39 42.40
CA SER A 403 30.95 -31.20 42.36
C SER A 403 32.07 -30.71 43.30
N LEU A 404 31.87 -29.57 43.98
CA LEU A 404 32.72 -29.02 45.02
C LEU A 404 32.14 -29.37 46.39
#